data_AF-A0A1F6VHN8-F1
#
_entry.id   AF-A0A1F6VHN8-F1
#
_cell.length_a   1.000
_cell.length_b   1.000
_cell.length_c   1.000
_cell.angle_alpha   90.00
_cell.angle_beta   90.00
_cell.angle_gamma   90.00
#
_symmetry.space_group_name_H-M   'P 1'
#
loop_
_entity.id
_entity.type
_entity.pdbx_description
1 polymer ?
#
loop_
_entity_poly.entity_id
_entity_poly.type
_entity_poly.pdbx_seq_one_letter_code
_entity_poly.pdbx_strand_id
1 'polypeptide(L)'
;MIETGINSIGLMRFLVQLAAATAAALALWGFIFSFVNIKIAKFIARLFLAALGFLGIAWFLTAIIYFPPAALAHEGIAIGPINEFIQNGFNLNFWLIAVLLIFNIIFARKKLRLFFLVNFSILFLFLTFTTWTGFWGKEQLFFSLHNIHSIFTLGSVVTVDILYLLSLKKKDWAPIIYKIFPAMSAVIWAGLGIDFLSVFLALPETLVLTPQFYFSQIVVAIIILNGAMFSGKINDILARLKQLSPGKRELIHLFGAVSIASWLSITFADFFEFSASLVFMFSVYAIFIILAFIAHKLILRLIKAGG
;
A
#
# COMPACT_ATOMS: atom_id res chain seq x y z
N MET A 1 13.11 -0.86 -29.64
CA MET A 1 12.47 -1.94 -28.86
C MET A 1 12.48 -1.50 -27.41
N ILE A 2 11.32 -1.41 -26.77
CA ILE A 2 11.22 -1.09 -25.34
C ILE A 2 11.47 -2.41 -24.62
N GLU A 3 12.66 -2.59 -24.03
CA GLU A 3 12.80 -3.60 -22.97
C GLU A 3 11.92 -3.11 -21.82
N THR A 4 10.73 -3.67 -21.71
CA THR A 4 9.92 -3.45 -20.53
C THR A 4 10.64 -4.12 -19.37
N GLY A 5 11.27 -3.35 -18.48
CA GLY A 5 11.87 -3.85 -17.23
C GLY A 5 10.86 -4.47 -16.25
N ILE A 6 9.61 -4.68 -16.69
CA ILE A 6 8.58 -5.42 -15.97
C ILE A 6 8.89 -6.91 -16.07
N ASN A 7 9.51 -7.45 -15.03
CA ASN A 7 9.71 -8.88 -14.88
C ASN A 7 8.74 -9.46 -13.82
N SER A 8 8.56 -10.78 -13.85
CA SER A 8 7.65 -11.50 -12.93
C SER A 8 8.04 -11.32 -11.46
N ILE A 9 9.34 -11.18 -11.17
CA ILE A 9 9.88 -10.97 -9.83
C ILE A 9 9.45 -9.61 -9.25
N GLY A 10 9.66 -8.52 -10.00
CA GLY A 10 9.26 -7.18 -9.62
C GLY A 10 7.75 -7.09 -9.41
N LEU A 11 6.97 -7.75 -10.27
CA LEU A 11 5.52 -7.82 -10.13
C LEU A 11 5.11 -8.53 -8.83
N MET A 12 5.70 -9.67 -8.52
CA MET A 12 5.37 -10.39 -7.29
C MET A 12 5.77 -9.59 -6.04
N ARG A 13 6.94 -8.95 -6.04
CA ARG A 13 7.38 -8.08 -4.93
C ARG A 13 6.44 -6.89 -4.73
N PHE A 14 6.03 -6.24 -5.82
CA PHE A 14 5.02 -5.19 -5.78
C PHE A 14 3.70 -5.68 -5.19
N LEU A 15 3.20 -6.86 -5.63
CA LEU A 15 1.95 -7.42 -5.12
C LEU A 15 2.03 -7.79 -3.63
N VAL A 16 3.15 -8.35 -3.17
CA VAL A 16 3.40 -8.64 -1.75
C VAL A 16 3.41 -7.35 -0.94
N GLN A 17 4.14 -6.32 -1.38
CA GLN A 17 4.19 -5.02 -0.69
C GLN A 17 2.80 -4.38 -0.61
N LEU A 18 2.09 -4.31 -1.73
CA LEU A 18 0.73 -3.76 -1.79
C LEU A 18 -0.22 -4.51 -0.85
N ALA A 19 -0.19 -5.84 -0.87
CA ALA A 19 -1.06 -6.67 -0.05
C ALA A 19 -0.73 -6.54 1.45
N ALA A 20 0.55 -6.62 1.82
CA ALA A 20 1.02 -6.52 3.20
C ALA A 20 0.76 -5.12 3.78
N ALA A 21 1.09 -4.07 3.04
CA ALA A 21 0.83 -2.69 3.47
C ALA A 21 -0.67 -2.42 3.65
N THR A 22 -1.51 -2.89 2.72
CA THR A 22 -2.97 -2.77 2.82
C THR A 22 -3.52 -3.56 4.01
N ALA A 23 -3.10 -4.81 4.19
CA ALA A 23 -3.52 -5.63 5.33
C ALA A 23 -3.07 -5.01 6.67
N ALA A 24 -1.84 -4.50 6.76
CA ALA A 24 -1.33 -3.84 7.94
C ALA A 24 -2.12 -2.56 8.25
N ALA A 25 -2.42 -1.74 7.25
CA ALA A 25 -3.22 -0.53 7.41
C ALA A 25 -4.66 -0.86 7.84
N LEU A 26 -5.29 -1.88 7.25
CA LEU A 26 -6.60 -2.36 7.68
C LEU A 26 -6.57 -2.89 9.11
N ALA A 27 -5.48 -3.52 9.55
CA ALA A 27 -5.31 -3.94 10.94
C ALA A 27 -5.18 -2.72 11.87
N LEU A 28 -4.34 -1.74 11.52
CA LEU A 28 -4.18 -0.49 12.25
C LEU A 28 -5.51 0.26 12.41
N TRP A 29 -6.19 0.55 11.30
CA TRP A 29 -7.46 1.27 11.33
C TRP A 29 -8.58 0.44 11.94
N GLY A 30 -8.59 -0.87 11.72
CA GLY A 30 -9.48 -1.80 12.39
C GLY A 30 -9.35 -1.74 13.91
N PHE A 31 -8.12 -1.66 14.43
CA PHE A 31 -7.85 -1.47 15.86
C PHE A 31 -8.48 -0.17 16.35
N ILE A 32 -8.23 0.96 15.69
CA ILE A 32 -8.82 2.27 16.05
C ILE A 32 -10.36 2.21 16.01
N PHE A 33 -10.94 1.71 14.92
CA PHE A 33 -12.40 1.59 14.80
C PHE A 33 -13.00 0.62 15.81
N SER A 34 -12.24 -0.33 16.37
CA SER A 34 -12.74 -1.21 17.43
C SER A 34 -12.97 -0.50 18.78
N PHE A 35 -12.45 0.72 18.95
CA PHE A 35 -12.80 1.62 20.05
C PHE A 35 -13.97 2.54 19.71
N VAL A 36 -14.12 2.90 18.44
CA VAL A 36 -15.08 3.92 17.99
C VAL A 36 -16.43 3.30 17.57
N ASN A 37 -16.41 2.26 16.74
CA ASN A 37 -17.60 1.57 16.26
C ASN A 37 -17.30 0.11 15.87
N ILE A 38 -17.83 -0.82 16.67
CA ILE A 38 -17.60 -2.25 16.48
C ILE A 38 -18.14 -2.81 15.14
N LYS A 39 -19.20 -2.21 14.57
CA LYS A 39 -19.77 -2.66 13.29
C LYS A 39 -18.83 -2.34 12.13
N ILE A 40 -18.27 -1.14 12.11
CA ILE A 40 -17.24 -0.73 11.14
C ILE A 40 -15.99 -1.60 11.31
N ALA A 41 -15.53 -1.78 12.55
CA ALA A 41 -14.37 -2.63 12.84
C ALA A 41 -14.55 -4.08 12.34
N LYS A 42 -15.74 -4.69 12.54
CA LYS A 42 -16.05 -6.02 12.01
C LYS A 42 -16.05 -6.07 10.49
N PHE A 43 -16.43 -4.99 9.82
CA PHE A 43 -16.35 -4.89 8.36
C PHE A 43 -14.90 -4.77 7.89
N ILE A 44 -14.11 -3.91 8.53
CA ILE A 44 -12.66 -3.80 8.27
C ILE A 44 -11.97 -5.15 8.46
N ALA A 45 -12.37 -5.95 9.47
CA ALA A 45 -11.84 -7.29 9.67
C ALA A 45 -12.10 -8.24 8.48
N ARG A 46 -13.18 -8.05 7.71
CA ARG A 46 -13.45 -8.84 6.50
C ARG A 46 -12.56 -8.40 5.35
N LEU A 47 -12.38 -7.09 5.17
CA LEU A 47 -11.44 -6.53 4.19
C LEU A 47 -10.01 -6.97 4.49
N PHE A 48 -9.63 -6.94 5.77
CA PHE A 48 -8.35 -7.41 6.26
C PHE A 48 -8.10 -8.86 5.83
N LEU A 49 -9.07 -9.76 6.04
CA LEU A 49 -8.93 -11.16 5.64
C LEU A 49 -8.84 -11.34 4.12
N ALA A 50 -9.53 -10.51 3.34
CA ALA A 50 -9.40 -10.52 1.89
C ALA A 50 -8.00 -10.07 1.45
N ALA A 51 -7.48 -8.98 2.03
CA ALA A 51 -6.13 -8.50 1.79
C ALA A 51 -5.07 -9.52 2.24
N LEU A 52 -5.31 -10.21 3.37
CA LEU A 52 -4.46 -11.28 3.87
C LEU A 52 -4.48 -12.51 2.94
N GLY A 53 -5.64 -12.89 2.41
CA GLY A 53 -5.74 -13.95 1.41
C GLY A 53 -4.98 -13.60 0.14
N PHE A 54 -5.08 -12.35 -0.31
CA PHE A 54 -4.30 -11.85 -1.44
C PHE A 54 -2.79 -11.85 -1.16
N LEU A 55 -2.38 -11.45 0.05
CA LEU A 55 -0.98 -11.55 0.49
C LEU A 55 -0.50 -13.01 0.48
N GLY A 56 -1.30 -13.95 0.98
CA GLY A 56 -0.96 -15.37 0.97
C GLY A 56 -0.75 -15.92 -0.44
N ILE A 57 -1.61 -15.55 -1.38
CA ILE A 57 -1.47 -15.92 -2.80
C ILE A 57 -0.21 -15.29 -3.40
N ALA A 58 -0.02 -13.97 -3.24
CA ALA A 58 1.15 -13.27 -3.77
C ALA A 58 2.46 -13.83 -3.19
N TRP A 59 2.49 -14.13 -1.88
CA TRP A 59 3.63 -14.74 -1.21
C TRP A 59 3.92 -16.15 -1.71
N PHE A 60 2.88 -16.98 -1.87
CA PHE A 60 3.02 -18.34 -2.39
C PHE A 60 3.54 -18.35 -3.84
N LEU A 61 3.02 -17.46 -4.70
CA LEU A 61 3.52 -17.31 -6.06
C LEU A 61 4.98 -16.83 -6.09
N THR A 62 5.35 -15.91 -5.18
CA THR A 62 6.74 -15.49 -4.98
C THR A 62 7.62 -16.69 -4.59
N ALA A 63 7.15 -17.52 -3.66
CA ALA A 63 7.84 -18.73 -3.22
C ALA A 63 8.12 -19.69 -4.39
N ILE A 64 7.15 -19.92 -5.28
CA ILE A 64 7.31 -20.81 -6.44
C ILE A 64 8.37 -20.27 -7.41
N ILE A 65 8.42 -18.95 -7.63
CA ILE A 65 9.35 -18.33 -8.57
C ILE A 65 10.78 -18.33 -8.02
N TYR A 66 10.95 -18.03 -6.72
CA TYR A 66 12.26 -17.96 -6.08
C TYR A 66 12.79 -19.33 -5.62
N PHE A 67 11.89 -20.27 -5.33
CA PHE A 67 12.19 -21.63 -4.91
C PHE A 67 11.39 -22.60 -5.78
N PRO A 68 11.69 -22.69 -7.09
CA PRO A 68 11.13 -23.76 -7.89
C PRO A 68 11.44 -25.07 -7.16
N PRO A 69 10.47 -26.01 -7.03
CA PRO A 69 10.73 -27.30 -6.41
C PRO A 69 11.87 -27.95 -7.18
N ALA A 70 13.06 -27.95 -6.57
CA ALA A 70 14.24 -28.54 -7.15
C ALA A 70 14.03 -30.05 -7.17
N ALA A 71 13.64 -30.58 -8.33
CA ALA A 71 14.38 -31.73 -8.82
C ALA A 71 15.81 -31.22 -9.04
N LEU A 72 16.65 -31.40 -8.02
CA LEU A 72 18.08 -31.11 -8.08
C LEU A 72 18.65 -31.84 -9.30
N ALA A 73 18.95 -31.12 -10.37
CA ALA A 73 19.80 -31.65 -11.41
C ALA A 73 21.17 -31.91 -10.78
N HIS A 74 21.64 -33.15 -10.87
CA HIS A 74 22.88 -33.69 -10.30
C HIS A 74 24.17 -33.04 -10.84
N GLU A 75 24.13 -31.85 -11.44
CA GLU A 75 25.24 -31.28 -12.24
C GLU A 75 25.69 -29.88 -11.78
N GLY A 76 25.76 -29.66 -10.46
CA GLY A 76 26.87 -28.91 -9.87
C GLY A 76 27.19 -27.50 -10.40
N ILE A 77 26.21 -26.70 -10.82
CA ILE A 77 26.42 -25.26 -11.11
C ILE A 77 25.24 -24.45 -10.61
N ALA A 78 25.47 -23.58 -9.63
CA ALA A 78 24.56 -22.47 -9.31
C ALA A 78 25.39 -21.21 -9.03
N ILE A 79 25.42 -20.32 -10.01
CA ILE A 79 25.96 -18.97 -9.87
C ILE A 79 24.93 -18.15 -9.07
N GLY A 80 25.37 -17.48 -7.99
CA GLY A 80 24.67 -16.34 -7.37
C GLY A 80 25.74 -15.50 -6.67
N PRO A 81 25.72 -14.15 -6.69
CA PRO A 81 24.74 -13.41 -5.86
C PRO A 81 24.46 -11.91 -6.22
N ILE A 82 23.18 -11.53 -6.32
CA ILE A 82 22.61 -10.25 -5.77
C ILE A 82 21.27 -10.55 -5.02
N ASN A 83 20.86 -11.83 -4.93
CA ASN A 83 19.58 -12.29 -4.35
C ASN A 83 19.61 -12.59 -2.85
N GLU A 84 20.74 -12.44 -2.17
CA GLU A 84 20.94 -13.01 -0.83
C GLU A 84 20.15 -12.29 0.28
N PHE A 85 20.09 -10.96 0.29
CA PHE A 85 19.30 -10.21 1.28
C PHE A 85 17.79 -10.42 1.12
N ILE A 86 17.34 -10.59 -0.12
CA ILE A 86 15.93 -10.88 -0.45
C ILE A 86 15.59 -12.31 0.00
N GLN A 87 16.48 -13.26 -0.26
CA GLN A 87 16.31 -14.66 0.15
C GLN A 87 16.33 -14.81 1.68
N ASN A 88 17.21 -14.09 2.37
CA ASN A 88 17.25 -14.05 3.83
C ASN A 88 15.98 -13.42 4.42
N GLY A 89 15.52 -12.30 3.87
CA GLY A 89 14.24 -11.69 4.25
C GLY A 89 13.06 -12.63 4.01
N PHE A 90 13.06 -13.35 2.88
CA PHE A 90 12.05 -14.35 2.57
C PHE A 90 12.02 -15.51 3.58
N ASN A 91 13.18 -16.06 3.93
CA ASN A 91 13.30 -17.15 4.90
C ASN A 91 12.81 -16.73 6.30
N LEU A 92 13.13 -15.52 6.74
CA LEU A 92 12.62 -14.96 8.00
C LEU A 92 11.09 -14.79 7.96
N ASN A 93 10.58 -14.28 6.84
CA ASN A 93 9.16 -14.00 6.68
C ASN A 93 8.29 -15.22 6.44
N PHE A 94 8.84 -16.34 5.97
CA PHE A 94 8.11 -17.59 5.78
C PHE A 94 7.41 -18.01 7.08
N TRP A 95 8.13 -17.98 8.20
CA TRP A 95 7.58 -18.33 9.51
C TRP A 95 6.56 -17.30 10.00
N LEU A 96 6.77 -16.01 9.72
CA LEU A 96 5.82 -14.96 10.08
C LEU A 96 4.50 -15.12 9.33
N ILE A 97 4.52 -15.45 8.04
CA ILE A 97 3.32 -15.73 7.26
C ILE A 97 2.62 -16.98 7.76
N ALA A 98 3.35 -18.06 8.06
CA ALA A 98 2.76 -19.28 8.62
C ALA A 98 2.05 -19.00 9.96
N VAL A 99 2.72 -18.30 10.89
CA VAL A 99 2.14 -17.89 12.17
C VAL A 99 0.91 -16.99 11.97
N LEU A 100 0.98 -16.04 11.03
CA LEU A 100 -0.13 -15.14 10.71
C LEU A 100 -1.36 -15.92 10.22
N LEU A 101 -1.18 -16.85 9.28
CA LEU A 101 -2.28 -17.66 8.74
C LEU A 101 -2.87 -18.58 9.82
N ILE A 102 -2.04 -19.29 10.58
CA ILE A 102 -2.47 -20.18 11.67
C ILE A 102 -3.24 -19.38 12.73
N PHE A 103 -2.72 -18.23 13.15
CA PHE A 103 -3.39 -17.35 14.11
C PHE A 103 -4.78 -16.94 13.62
N ASN A 104 -4.93 -16.57 12.35
CA ASN A 104 -6.22 -16.15 11.80
C ASN A 104 -7.22 -17.31 11.66
N ILE A 105 -6.75 -18.54 11.43
CA ILE A 105 -7.59 -19.75 11.41
C ILE A 105 -8.07 -20.10 12.83
N ILE A 106 -7.17 -20.11 13.82
CA ILE A 106 -7.44 -20.63 15.17
C ILE A 106 -8.11 -19.57 16.06
N PHE A 107 -7.63 -18.32 16.03
CA PHE A 107 -8.04 -17.27 16.97
C PHE A 107 -9.12 -16.35 16.41
N ALA A 108 -9.87 -16.82 15.40
CA ALA A 108 -10.90 -16.05 14.73
C ALA A 108 -11.87 -15.36 15.71
N ARG A 109 -11.65 -14.04 15.88
CA ARG A 109 -12.64 -13.02 16.29
C ARG A 109 -13.19 -13.06 17.72
N LYS A 110 -12.55 -13.74 18.68
CA LYS A 110 -13.01 -13.69 20.09
C LYS A 110 -12.79 -12.32 20.75
N LYS A 111 -11.68 -11.63 20.44
CA LYS A 111 -11.37 -10.28 20.94
C LYS A 111 -10.86 -9.40 19.80
N LEU A 112 -11.73 -8.58 19.21
CA LEU A 112 -11.45 -7.84 17.98
C LEU A 112 -10.25 -6.87 18.10
N ARG A 113 -10.07 -6.23 19.26
CA ARG A 113 -8.91 -5.37 19.55
C ARG A 113 -7.61 -6.15 19.48
N LEU A 114 -7.55 -7.27 20.19
CA LEU A 114 -6.36 -8.12 20.22
C LEU A 114 -6.08 -8.72 18.83
N PHE A 115 -7.13 -9.12 18.11
CA PHE A 115 -7.04 -9.57 16.73
C PHE A 115 -6.31 -8.55 15.86
N PHE A 116 -6.74 -7.28 15.88
CA PHE A 116 -6.10 -6.26 15.07
C PHE A 116 -4.68 -5.92 15.53
N LEU A 117 -4.46 -5.82 16.84
CA LEU A 117 -3.13 -5.52 17.39
C LEU A 117 -2.10 -6.59 17.01
N VAL A 118 -2.43 -7.87 17.17
CA VAL A 118 -1.53 -8.99 16.84
C VAL A 118 -1.25 -9.03 15.34
N ASN A 119 -2.30 -8.93 14.50
CA ASN A 119 -2.12 -8.92 13.05
C ASN A 119 -1.29 -7.72 12.57
N PHE A 120 -1.53 -6.52 13.12
CA PHE A 120 -0.72 -5.34 12.83
C PHE A 120 0.74 -5.57 13.23
N SER A 121 1.00 -6.11 14.42
CA SER A 121 2.36 -6.35 14.92
C SER A 121 3.12 -7.34 14.04
N ILE A 122 2.48 -8.46 13.65
CA ILE A 122 3.10 -9.46 12.77
C ILE A 122 3.38 -8.86 11.38
N LEU A 123 2.43 -8.12 10.79
CA LEU A 123 2.62 -7.51 9.47
C LEU A 123 3.63 -6.37 9.47
N PHE A 124 3.72 -5.61 10.57
CA PHE A 124 4.73 -4.60 10.78
C PHE A 124 6.13 -5.23 10.81
N LEU A 125 6.29 -6.34 11.56
CA LEU A 125 7.54 -7.10 11.57
C LEU A 125 7.84 -7.70 10.19
N PHE A 126 6.83 -8.27 9.52
CA PHE A 126 6.99 -8.80 8.17
C PHE A 126 7.58 -7.76 7.21
N LEU A 127 7.00 -6.56 7.17
CA LEU A 127 7.48 -5.44 6.35
C LEU A 127 8.84 -4.90 6.82
N THR A 128 9.15 -4.98 8.10
CA THR A 128 10.48 -4.60 8.63
C THR A 128 11.58 -5.52 8.08
N PHE A 129 11.27 -6.79 7.87
CA PHE A 129 12.20 -7.85 7.47
C PHE A 129 12.02 -8.36 6.04
N THR A 130 11.25 -7.69 5.18
CA THR A 130 11.17 -8.02 3.74
C THR A 130 12.53 -7.96 3.06
N THR A 131 13.44 -7.13 3.59
CA THR A 131 14.86 -7.13 3.25
C THR A 131 15.66 -7.27 4.53
N TRP A 132 16.58 -8.23 4.58
CA TRP A 132 17.44 -8.46 5.73
C TRP A 132 18.91 -8.51 5.30
N THR A 133 19.67 -7.54 5.79
CA THR A 133 21.11 -7.37 5.50
C THR A 133 22.01 -8.26 6.37
N GLY A 134 21.45 -9.00 7.34
CA GLY A 134 22.21 -9.84 8.28
C GLY A 134 22.49 -9.19 9.64
N PHE A 135 22.42 -7.86 9.73
CA PHE A 135 22.70 -7.12 10.97
C PHE A 135 21.94 -5.78 11.01
N TRP A 136 21.88 -5.15 12.19
CA TRP A 136 21.29 -3.83 12.35
C TRP A 136 22.29 -2.72 12.01
N GLY A 137 22.25 -2.24 10.77
CA GLY A 137 23.04 -1.11 10.27
C GLY A 137 22.19 -0.02 9.62
N LYS A 138 22.85 1.05 9.12
CA LYS A 138 22.15 2.15 8.41
C LYS A 138 21.35 1.66 7.21
N GLU A 139 21.90 0.71 6.46
CA GLU A 139 21.26 0.09 5.30
C GLU A 139 20.00 -0.69 5.69
N GLN A 140 20.06 -1.48 6.76
CA GLN A 140 18.88 -2.16 7.30
C GLN A 140 17.81 -1.15 7.75
N LEU A 141 18.22 -0.06 8.41
CA LEU A 141 17.29 0.99 8.83
C LEU A 141 16.64 1.68 7.63
N PHE A 142 17.39 1.96 6.56
CA PHE A 142 16.84 2.45 5.30
C PHE A 142 15.76 1.51 4.77
N PHE A 143 16.07 0.22 4.58
CA PHE A 143 15.10 -0.74 4.05
C PHE A 143 13.90 -0.92 4.97
N SER A 144 14.10 -1.03 6.29
CA SER A 144 12.99 -1.19 7.22
C SER A 144 12.08 0.04 7.22
N LEU A 145 12.62 1.25 7.30
CA LEU A 145 11.82 2.49 7.27
C LEU A 145 11.10 2.66 5.92
N HIS A 146 11.78 2.37 4.81
CA HIS A 146 11.21 2.44 3.48
C HIS A 146 10.10 1.40 3.25
N ASN A 147 10.16 0.22 3.88
CA ASN A 147 9.08 -0.76 3.76
C ASN A 147 7.90 -0.47 4.70
N ILE A 148 8.15 -0.07 5.95
CA ILE A 148 7.06 0.17 6.92
C ILE A 148 6.27 1.44 6.62
N HIS A 149 6.87 2.44 5.97
CA HIS A 149 6.15 3.67 5.66
C HIS A 149 4.94 3.38 4.76
N SER A 150 5.01 2.34 3.91
CA SER A 150 3.92 1.96 2.99
C SER A 150 2.62 1.60 3.73
N ILE A 151 2.71 1.15 4.99
CA ILE A 151 1.54 0.93 5.86
C ILE A 151 0.80 2.26 6.09
N PHE A 152 1.56 3.29 6.41
CA PHE A 152 1.06 4.62 6.74
C PHE A 152 0.67 5.41 5.51
N THR A 153 1.30 5.16 4.36
CA THR A 153 0.98 5.80 3.08
C THR A 153 0.01 4.97 2.25
N LEU A 154 0.48 4.19 1.27
CA LEU A 154 -0.31 3.44 0.31
C LEU A 154 -1.44 2.63 0.97
N GLY A 155 -1.11 1.84 2.00
CA GLY A 155 -2.09 1.02 2.70
C GLY A 155 -3.20 1.84 3.37
N SER A 156 -2.84 2.97 3.99
CA SER A 156 -3.81 3.85 4.63
C SER A 156 -4.62 4.66 3.62
N VAL A 157 -4.04 5.07 2.49
CA VAL A 157 -4.74 5.72 1.38
C VAL A 157 -5.80 4.79 0.79
N VAL A 158 -5.42 3.55 0.48
CA VAL A 158 -6.36 2.51 0.02
C VAL A 158 -7.48 2.31 1.06
N THR A 159 -7.14 2.30 2.35
CA THR A 159 -8.15 2.17 3.41
C THR A 159 -9.09 3.38 3.47
N VAL A 160 -8.59 4.61 3.32
CA VAL A 160 -9.40 5.84 3.26
C VAL A 160 -10.38 5.75 2.09
N ASP A 161 -9.92 5.37 0.91
CA ASP A 161 -10.77 5.27 -0.29
C ASP A 161 -11.88 4.24 -0.13
N ILE A 162 -11.57 3.06 0.43
CA ILE A 162 -12.57 2.04 0.73
C ILE A 162 -13.59 2.56 1.75
N LEU A 163 -13.14 3.21 2.81
CA LEU A 163 -14.02 3.76 3.85
C LEU A 163 -14.89 4.91 3.31
N TYR A 164 -14.36 5.72 2.39
CA TYR A 164 -15.12 6.75 1.71
C TYR A 164 -16.21 6.16 0.81
N LEU A 165 -15.88 5.18 -0.04
CA LEU A 165 -16.90 4.49 -0.85
C LEU A 165 -17.96 3.83 0.03
N LEU A 166 -17.56 3.27 1.16
CA LEU A 166 -18.46 2.68 2.13
C LEU A 166 -19.35 3.70 2.81
N SER A 167 -18.85 4.89 3.14
CA SER A 167 -19.64 5.97 3.75
C SER A 167 -20.74 6.47 2.80
N LEU A 168 -20.50 6.43 1.48
CA LEU A 168 -21.51 6.75 0.48
C LEU A 168 -22.65 5.73 0.46
N LYS A 169 -22.34 4.44 0.63
CA LYS A 169 -23.33 3.34 0.66
C LYS A 169 -24.05 3.24 2.02
N LYS A 170 -23.32 3.41 3.12
CA LYS A 170 -23.82 3.29 4.50
C LYS A 170 -23.82 4.66 5.16
N LYS A 171 -24.87 5.43 4.91
CA LYS A 171 -25.01 6.82 5.38
C LYS A 171 -24.81 6.98 6.89
N ASP A 172 -25.27 6.02 7.69
CA ASP A 172 -25.11 6.04 9.15
C ASP A 172 -23.65 5.90 9.61
N TRP A 173 -22.78 5.37 8.75
CA TRP A 173 -21.35 5.21 9.05
C TRP A 173 -20.55 6.46 8.68
N ALA A 174 -21.08 7.31 7.80
CA ALA A 174 -20.37 8.48 7.29
C ALA A 174 -19.92 9.46 8.38
N PRO A 175 -20.77 9.87 9.36
CA PRO A 175 -20.33 10.79 10.41
C PRO A 175 -19.17 10.22 11.25
N ILE A 176 -19.18 8.91 11.49
CA ILE A 176 -18.17 8.22 12.27
C ILE A 176 -16.86 8.11 11.49
N ILE A 177 -16.94 7.71 10.22
CA ILE A 177 -15.79 7.56 9.32
C ILE A 177 -15.11 8.93 9.12
N TYR A 178 -15.89 9.97 8.81
CA TYR A 178 -15.35 11.32 8.58
C TYR A 178 -14.69 11.87 9.84
N LYS A 179 -15.19 11.58 11.04
CA LYS A 179 -14.50 11.98 12.28
C LYS A 179 -13.07 11.45 12.39
N ILE A 180 -12.76 10.29 11.79
CA ILE A 180 -11.44 9.64 11.84
C ILE A 180 -10.53 10.07 10.69
N PHE A 181 -11.06 10.58 9.58
CA PHE A 181 -10.27 10.97 8.41
C PHE A 181 -9.13 11.97 8.67
N PRO A 182 -9.26 12.98 9.56
CA PRO A 182 -8.13 13.84 9.90
C PRO A 182 -6.96 13.07 10.53
N ALA A 183 -7.26 12.10 11.39
CA ALA A 183 -6.23 11.24 11.97
C ALA A 183 -5.59 10.34 10.90
N MET A 184 -6.39 9.81 9.95
CA MET A 184 -5.86 9.06 8.81
C MET A 184 -4.94 9.91 7.94
N SER A 185 -5.34 11.14 7.65
CA SER A 185 -4.52 12.10 6.88
C SER A 185 -3.21 12.42 7.62
N ALA A 186 -3.25 12.66 8.94
CA ALA A 186 -2.05 12.89 9.73
C ALA A 186 -1.09 11.69 9.71
N VAL A 187 -1.61 10.46 9.78
CA VAL A 187 -0.81 9.24 9.66
C VAL A 187 -0.19 9.11 8.26
N ILE A 188 -0.91 9.45 7.19
CA ILE A 188 -0.36 9.47 5.83
C ILE A 188 0.79 10.46 5.70
N TRP A 189 0.65 11.66 6.27
CA TRP A 189 1.73 12.65 6.32
C TRP A 189 2.93 12.17 7.14
N ALA A 190 2.69 11.52 8.28
CA ALA A 190 3.75 10.92 9.08
C ALA A 190 4.48 9.82 8.31
N GLY A 191 3.74 8.98 7.56
CA GLY A 191 4.31 7.98 6.66
C GLY A 191 5.21 8.59 5.59
N LEU A 192 4.75 9.65 4.92
CA LEU A 192 5.57 10.37 3.95
C LEU A 192 6.81 11.00 4.60
N GLY A 193 6.70 11.50 5.83
CA GLY A 193 7.84 11.98 6.60
C GLY A 193 8.86 10.88 6.91
N ILE A 194 8.40 9.67 7.27
CA ILE A 194 9.26 8.50 7.47
C ILE A 194 9.98 8.13 6.17
N ASP A 195 9.29 8.19 5.03
CA ASP A 195 9.91 7.91 3.73
C ASP A 195 11.06 8.90 3.43
N PHE A 196 10.82 10.21 3.57
CA PHE A 196 11.89 11.22 3.43
C PHE A 196 13.04 11.00 4.42
N LEU A 197 12.75 10.68 5.68
CA LEU A 197 13.76 10.36 6.69
C LEU A 197 14.58 9.13 6.30
N SER A 198 13.94 8.13 5.71
CA SER A 198 14.63 6.93 5.23
C SER A 198 15.63 7.28 4.14
N VAL A 199 15.30 8.18 3.21
CA VAL A 199 16.20 8.61 2.12
C VAL A 199 17.46 9.29 2.67
N PHE A 200 17.42 10.00 3.80
CA PHE A 200 18.63 10.55 4.44
C PHE A 200 19.58 9.47 4.99
N LEU A 201 19.10 8.23 5.12
CA LEU A 201 19.92 7.07 5.47
C LEU A 201 20.48 6.35 4.23
N ALA A 202 20.09 6.76 3.02
CA ALA A 202 20.58 6.19 1.78
C ALA A 202 22.09 6.44 1.62
N LEU A 203 22.80 5.47 1.03
CA LEU A 203 24.23 5.57 0.78
C LEU A 203 24.44 6.64 -0.32
N PRO A 204 25.30 7.65 -0.15
CA PRO A 204 25.48 8.76 -1.11
C PRO A 204 25.76 8.32 -2.56
N GLU A 205 26.26 7.10 -2.72
CA GLU A 205 26.63 6.48 -3.99
C GLU A 205 25.42 5.89 -4.76
N THR A 206 24.24 5.77 -4.13
CA THR A 206 23.05 5.13 -4.73
C THR A 206 22.10 6.12 -5.41
N LEU A 207 22.36 7.43 -5.33
CA LEU A 207 21.51 8.43 -5.98
C LEU A 207 21.83 8.52 -7.47
N VAL A 208 20.99 7.90 -8.30
CA VAL A 208 21.11 7.98 -9.76
C VAL A 208 20.00 8.89 -10.31
N LEU A 209 20.40 10.02 -10.92
CA LEU A 209 19.48 11.03 -11.47
C LEU A 209 18.92 10.61 -12.83
N THR A 210 18.13 9.54 -12.84
CA THR A 210 17.47 9.00 -14.04
C THR A 210 16.16 9.72 -14.36
N PRO A 211 15.60 9.59 -15.58
CA PRO A 211 14.24 10.02 -15.86
C PRO A 211 13.20 9.47 -14.87
N GLN A 212 13.39 8.23 -14.40
CA GLN A 212 12.52 7.60 -13.40
C GLN A 212 12.63 8.31 -12.04
N PHE A 213 13.84 8.69 -11.61
CA PHE A 213 14.01 9.51 -10.41
C PHE A 213 13.19 10.81 -10.50
N TYR A 214 13.35 11.57 -11.59
CA TYR A 214 12.60 12.83 -11.76
C TYR A 214 11.08 12.61 -11.84
N PHE A 215 10.64 11.55 -12.52
CA PHE A 215 9.23 11.16 -12.53
C PHE A 215 8.70 10.93 -11.11
N SER A 216 9.38 10.09 -10.32
CA SER A 216 8.97 9.80 -8.94
C SER A 216 8.92 11.07 -8.08
N GLN A 217 9.93 11.96 -8.17
CA GLN A 217 9.94 13.21 -7.41
C GLN A 217 8.78 14.15 -7.78
N ILE A 218 8.45 14.28 -9.06
CA ILE A 218 7.32 15.09 -9.52
C ILE A 218 5.99 14.48 -9.05
N VAL A 219 5.83 13.15 -9.12
CA VAL A 219 4.61 12.50 -8.63
C VAL A 219 4.49 12.64 -7.11
N VAL A 220 5.58 12.56 -6.34
CA VAL A 220 5.60 12.88 -4.90
C VAL A 220 5.17 14.34 -4.66
N ALA A 221 5.65 15.29 -5.46
CA ALA A 221 5.18 16.68 -5.36
C ALA A 221 3.67 16.81 -5.64
N ILE A 222 3.12 16.06 -6.62
CA ILE A 222 1.68 15.99 -6.87
C ILE A 222 0.94 15.43 -5.66
N ILE A 223 1.46 14.37 -5.01
CA ILE A 223 0.89 13.80 -3.77
C ILE A 223 0.84 14.85 -2.67
N ILE A 224 1.93 15.59 -2.45
CA ILE A 224 2.03 16.64 -1.43
C ILE A 224 1.02 17.76 -1.72
N LEU A 225 0.98 18.27 -2.95
CA LEU A 225 0.04 19.33 -3.34
C LEU A 225 -1.42 18.87 -3.19
N ASN A 226 -1.73 17.66 -3.65
CA ASN A 226 -3.06 17.07 -3.51
C ASN A 226 -3.42 16.90 -2.02
N GLY A 227 -2.53 16.29 -1.23
CA GLY A 227 -2.70 16.12 0.20
C GLY A 227 -2.91 17.44 0.94
N ALA A 228 -2.14 18.48 0.62
CA ALA A 228 -2.23 19.78 1.27
C ALA A 228 -3.58 20.46 1.00
N MET A 229 -4.11 20.36 -0.23
CA MET A 229 -5.43 20.90 -0.59
C MET A 229 -6.59 20.25 0.20
N PHE A 230 -6.42 19.01 0.65
CA PHE A 230 -7.47 18.24 1.32
C PHE A 230 -7.25 18.05 2.83
N SER A 231 -6.01 18.19 3.32
CA SER A 231 -5.69 18.10 4.74
C SER A 231 -6.47 19.14 5.56
N GLY A 232 -7.06 18.73 6.68
CA GLY A 232 -7.83 19.59 7.60
C GLY A 232 -9.25 19.97 7.16
N LYS A 233 -9.53 20.16 5.87
CA LYS A 233 -10.88 20.50 5.36
C LYS A 233 -11.70 19.33 4.84
N ILE A 234 -11.12 18.13 4.75
CA ILE A 234 -11.79 16.90 4.30
C ILE A 234 -13.14 16.71 5.00
N ASN A 235 -13.26 16.93 6.31
CA ASN A 235 -14.52 16.69 7.02
C ASN A 235 -15.62 17.65 6.59
N ASP A 236 -15.29 18.93 6.44
CA ASP A 236 -16.24 19.95 5.98
C ASP A 236 -16.64 19.73 4.52
N ILE A 237 -15.65 19.38 3.67
CA ILE A 237 -15.85 19.12 2.25
C ILE A 237 -16.72 17.86 2.06
N LEU A 238 -16.43 16.78 2.79
CA LEU A 238 -17.16 15.52 2.70
C LEU A 238 -18.55 15.58 3.36
N ALA A 239 -18.70 16.33 4.45
CA ALA A 239 -20.01 16.57 5.06
C ALA A 239 -20.92 17.42 4.16
N ARG A 240 -20.33 18.36 3.41
CA ARG A 240 -21.07 19.23 2.48
C ARG A 240 -21.07 18.74 1.04
N LEU A 241 -20.53 17.55 0.75
CA LEU A 241 -20.37 17.02 -0.61
C LEU A 241 -21.65 17.16 -1.44
N LYS A 242 -22.82 16.85 -0.86
CA LYS A 242 -24.11 16.97 -1.56
C LYS A 242 -24.53 18.41 -1.88
N GLN A 243 -24.12 19.37 -1.05
CA GLN A 243 -24.41 20.81 -1.18
C GLN A 243 -23.45 21.52 -2.14
N LEU A 244 -22.34 20.87 -2.52
CA LEU A 244 -21.41 21.42 -3.50
C LEU A 244 -22.01 21.38 -4.92
N SER A 245 -21.64 22.38 -5.72
CA SER A 245 -21.99 22.42 -7.14
C SER A 245 -21.45 21.17 -7.86
N PRO A 246 -22.12 20.71 -8.94
CA PRO A 246 -21.69 19.52 -9.68
C PRO A 246 -20.20 19.53 -10.05
N GLY A 247 -19.68 20.66 -10.56
CA GLY A 247 -18.26 20.79 -10.91
C GLY A 247 -17.31 20.64 -9.73
N LYS A 248 -17.64 21.18 -8.55
CA LYS A 248 -16.82 21.03 -7.34
C LYS A 248 -16.82 19.57 -6.84
N ARG A 249 -17.93 18.85 -6.96
CA ARG A 249 -17.99 17.42 -6.62
C ARG A 249 -17.13 16.59 -7.56
N GLU A 250 -17.18 16.88 -8.86
CA GLU A 250 -16.36 16.22 -9.87
C GLU A 250 -14.87 16.41 -9.59
N LEU A 251 -14.46 17.63 -9.25
CA LEU A 251 -13.09 17.95 -8.86
C LEU A 251 -12.61 17.11 -7.66
N ILE A 252 -13.42 16.97 -6.61
CA ILE A 252 -13.09 16.13 -5.44
C ILE A 252 -12.89 14.67 -5.85
N HIS A 253 -13.75 14.14 -6.73
CA HIS A 253 -13.61 12.79 -7.23
C HIS A 253 -12.35 12.61 -8.07
N LEU A 254 -11.98 13.62 -8.88
CA LEU A 254 -10.75 13.61 -9.65
C LEU A 254 -9.53 13.60 -8.72
N PHE A 255 -9.54 14.38 -7.65
CA PHE A 255 -8.43 14.40 -6.69
C PHE A 255 -8.25 13.07 -5.93
N GLY A 256 -9.34 12.36 -5.64
CA GLY A 256 -9.25 10.99 -5.14
C GLY A 256 -8.58 10.05 -6.16
N ALA A 257 -8.98 10.14 -7.43
CA ALA A 257 -8.36 9.35 -8.51
C ALA A 257 -6.88 9.69 -8.71
N VAL A 258 -6.52 10.98 -8.67
CA VAL A 258 -5.11 11.43 -8.71
C VAL A 258 -4.37 10.84 -7.52
N SER A 259 -4.90 10.93 -6.30
CA SER A 259 -4.27 10.40 -5.09
C SER A 259 -3.90 8.92 -5.24
N ILE A 260 -4.87 8.05 -5.53
CA ILE A 260 -4.61 6.61 -5.63
C ILE A 260 -3.68 6.27 -6.80
N ALA A 261 -3.85 6.95 -7.94
CA ALA A 261 -2.98 6.75 -9.09
C ALA A 261 -1.53 7.17 -8.78
N SER A 262 -1.31 8.31 -8.11
CA SER A 262 0.01 8.76 -7.70
C SER A 262 0.70 7.75 -6.78
N TRP A 263 0.01 7.32 -5.71
CA TRP A 263 0.58 6.37 -4.74
C TRP A 263 0.93 5.03 -5.38
N LEU A 264 0.04 4.50 -6.24
CA LEU A 264 0.31 3.26 -6.97
C LEU A 264 1.44 3.43 -7.99
N SER A 265 1.52 4.56 -8.70
CA SER A 265 2.58 4.81 -9.68
C SER A 265 3.96 4.93 -9.06
N ILE A 266 4.11 5.63 -7.92
CA ILE A 266 5.42 5.71 -7.25
C ILE A 266 5.81 4.36 -6.66
N THR A 267 4.87 3.65 -6.03
CA THR A 267 5.15 2.32 -5.48
C THR A 267 5.54 1.36 -6.60
N PHE A 268 4.86 1.43 -7.75
CA PHE A 268 5.23 0.62 -8.92
C PHE A 268 6.64 0.98 -9.41
N ALA A 269 6.98 2.26 -9.46
CA ALA A 269 8.32 2.71 -9.83
C ALA A 269 9.42 2.23 -8.86
N ASP A 270 9.11 1.86 -7.62
CA ASP A 270 10.11 1.31 -6.69
C ASP A 270 10.52 -0.14 -7.03
N PHE A 271 9.68 -0.89 -7.74
CA PHE A 271 9.91 -2.32 -8.03
C PHE A 271 10.42 -2.62 -9.44
N PHE A 272 10.44 -1.62 -10.31
CA PHE A 272 10.73 -1.82 -11.72
C PHE A 272 11.63 -0.70 -12.23
N GLU A 273 12.69 -1.06 -12.93
CA GLU A 273 13.53 -0.10 -13.64
C GLU A 273 12.96 0.13 -15.04
N PHE A 274 12.80 1.39 -15.42
CA PHE A 274 12.34 1.76 -16.75
C PHE A 274 13.38 2.63 -17.44
N SER A 275 13.80 2.24 -18.64
CA SER A 275 14.61 3.07 -19.55
C SER A 275 13.74 4.06 -20.37
N ALA A 276 12.51 4.30 -19.94
CA ALA A 276 11.55 5.15 -20.64
C ALA A 276 11.85 6.65 -20.49
N SER A 277 11.47 7.42 -21.51
CA SER A 277 11.54 8.89 -21.43
C SER A 277 10.54 9.45 -20.42
N LEU A 278 10.86 10.61 -19.83
CA LEU A 278 9.99 11.30 -18.88
C LEU A 278 8.58 11.56 -19.47
N VAL A 279 8.52 11.95 -20.75
CA VAL A 279 7.27 12.19 -21.49
C VAL A 279 6.41 10.92 -21.60
N PHE A 280 7.04 9.77 -21.84
CA PHE A 280 6.32 8.50 -21.92
C PHE A 280 5.76 8.10 -20.54
N MET A 281 6.56 8.22 -19.48
CA MET A 281 6.12 7.90 -18.12
C MET A 281 4.94 8.79 -17.69
N PHE A 282 4.98 10.10 -17.98
CA PHE A 282 3.84 10.98 -17.71
C PHE A 282 2.61 10.69 -18.56
N SER A 283 2.78 10.25 -19.82
CA SER A 283 1.67 9.79 -20.64
C SER A 283 0.97 8.57 -20.03
N VAL A 284 1.74 7.57 -19.58
CA VAL A 284 1.20 6.38 -18.90
C VAL A 284 0.52 6.77 -17.58
N TYR A 285 1.14 7.65 -16.80
CA TYR A 285 0.57 8.16 -15.56
C TYR A 285 -0.75 8.92 -15.78
N ALA A 286 -0.85 9.75 -16.81
CA ALA A 286 -2.09 10.44 -17.17
C ALA A 286 -3.20 9.46 -17.58
N ILE A 287 -2.88 8.44 -18.38
CA ILE A 287 -3.82 7.35 -18.72
C ILE A 287 -4.29 6.65 -17.44
N PHE A 288 -3.37 6.39 -16.50
CA PHE A 288 -3.72 5.71 -15.26
C PHE A 288 -4.66 6.54 -14.38
N ILE A 289 -4.47 7.86 -14.28
CA ILE A 289 -5.42 8.77 -13.61
C ILE A 289 -6.81 8.68 -14.26
N ILE A 290 -6.87 8.70 -15.59
CA ILE A 290 -8.14 8.61 -16.34
C ILE A 290 -8.84 7.28 -16.02
N LEU A 291 -8.11 6.16 -16.05
CA LEU A 291 -8.65 4.83 -15.73
C LEU A 291 -9.14 4.76 -14.28
N ALA A 292 -8.36 5.28 -13.32
CA ALA A 292 -8.76 5.34 -11.91
C ALA A 292 -10.04 6.17 -11.72
N PHE A 293 -10.16 7.29 -12.42
CA PHE A 293 -11.35 8.13 -12.36
C PHE A 293 -12.57 7.45 -12.99
N ILE A 294 -12.42 6.79 -14.14
CA ILE A 294 -13.49 6.00 -14.76
C ILE A 294 -13.95 4.87 -13.83
N ALA A 295 -13.01 4.12 -13.26
CA ALA A 295 -13.31 3.05 -12.32
C ALA A 295 -14.10 3.57 -11.10
N HIS A 296 -13.65 4.68 -10.51
CA HIS A 296 -14.37 5.35 -9.43
C HIS A 296 -15.80 5.73 -9.82
N LYS A 297 -16.01 6.30 -11.03
CA LYS A 297 -17.35 6.63 -11.53
C LYS A 297 -18.24 5.42 -11.73
N LEU A 298 -17.70 4.32 -12.24
CA LEU A 298 -18.43 3.07 -12.39
C LEU A 298 -18.89 2.54 -11.02
N ILE A 299 -17.98 2.53 -10.03
CA ILE A 299 -18.32 2.13 -8.66
C ILE A 299 -19.42 3.02 -8.07
N LEU A 300 -19.32 4.35 -8.23
CA LEU A 300 -20.36 5.27 -7.76
C LEU A 300 -21.73 5.00 -8.40
N ARG A 301 -21.77 4.66 -9.69
CA ARG A 301 -23.02 4.29 -10.38
C ARG A 301 -23.60 3.00 -9.80
N LEU A 302 -22.77 1.98 -9.58
CA LEU A 302 -23.19 0.71 -8.99
C LEU A 302 -23.74 0.90 -7.56
N ILE A 303 -23.10 1.75 -6.75
CA ILE A 303 -23.57 2.06 -5.40
C ILE A 303 -24.94 2.74 -5.43
N LYS A 304 -25.19 3.62 -6.41
CA LYS A 304 -26.50 4.30 -6.57
C LYS A 304 -27.58 3.35 -7.10
N ALA A 305 -27.24 2.40 -7.96
CA ALA A 305 -28.20 1.48 -8.57
C ALA A 305 -28.65 0.35 -7.63
N GLY A 306 -27.80 -0.06 -6.68
CA GLY A 306 -28.09 -1.11 -5.70
C GLY A 306 -28.50 -0.62 -4.32
N GLY A 307 -28.96 0.64 -4.21
CA GLY A 307 -29.38 1.29 -2.97
C GLY A 307 -30.88 1.51 -2.89
#